data_AF-A0A0P7XTT4-F1
#
_entry.id   AF-A0A0P7XTT4-F1
#
_cell.length_a   1.000
_cell.length_b   1.000
_cell.length_c   1.000
_cell.angle_alpha   90.00
_cell.angle_beta   90.00
_cell.angle_gamma   90.00
#
_symmetry.space_group_name_H-M   'P 1'
#
loop_
_entity.id
_entity.type
_entity.pdbx_description
1 polymer ?
#
loop_
_entity_poly.entity_id
_entity_poly.type
_entity_poly.pdbx_seq_one_letter_code
_entity_poly.pdbx_strand_id
1 'polypeptide(L)' 'MVLPDIFIDQARPEEMYAVAGMNAEHIEAKVLSLMGVAQVAGRRA' A
#
# COMPACT_ATOMS: atom_id res chain seq x y z
N MET A 1 2.95 -7.57 -2.43
CA MET A 1 3.64 -6.67 -1.50
C MET A 1 4.95 -7.34 -1.13
N VAL A 2 6.05 -6.61 -1.15
CA VAL A 2 7.40 -7.08 -0.82
C VAL A 2 8.09 -5.93 -0.10
N LEU A 3 8.88 -6.24 0.93
CA LEU A 3 9.70 -5.22 1.59
C LEU A 3 10.64 -4.57 0.56
N PRO A 4 10.75 -3.23 0.55
CA PRO A 4 11.59 -2.58 -0.43
C PRO A 4 13.07 -2.87 -0.13
N ASP A 5 13.84 -3.07 -1.19
CA ASP A 5 15.28 -3.32 -1.10
C ASP A 5 16.04 -1.99 -0.98
N ILE A 6 15.77 -1.27 0.13
CA ILE A 6 16.38 0.00 0.51
C ILE A 6 16.53 0.05 2.03
N PHE A 7 17.45 0.88 2.52
CA PHE A 7 17.46 1.24 3.94
C PHE A 7 16.30 2.19 4.25
N ILE A 8 15.62 1.92 5.37
CA ILE A 8 14.59 2.81 5.94
C ILE A 8 15.22 3.51 7.15
N ASP A 9 15.17 4.84 7.15
CA ASP A 9 15.66 5.64 8.26
C ASP A 9 14.93 5.29 9.56
N GLN A 10 15.63 5.39 10.69
CA GLN A 10 15.00 5.19 11.99
C GLN A 10 13.98 6.30 12.25
N ALA A 11 12.75 5.88 12.44
CA ALA A 11 11.61 6.75 12.67
C ALA A 11 10.64 6.05 13.61
N ARG A 12 9.45 6.63 13.81
CA ARG A 12 8.41 5.90 14.52
C ARG A 12 7.97 4.67 13.71
N PRO A 13 7.52 3.58 14.35
CA PRO A 13 7.09 2.38 13.63
C PRO A 13 6.06 2.67 12.54
N GLU A 14 5.12 3.58 12.78
CA GLU A 14 4.09 3.95 11.82
C GLU A 14 4.67 4.54 10.52
N GLU A 15 5.69 5.40 10.65
CA GLU A 15 6.38 6.05 9.54
C GLU A 15 7.21 5.03 8.76
N MET A 16 7.91 4.13 9.47
CA MET A 16 8.69 3.05 8.84
C MET A 16 7.80 2.13 8.01
N TYR A 17 6.62 1.76 8.52
CA TYR A 17 5.67 0.94 7.76
C TYR A 17 5.03 1.67 6.59
N ALA A 18 4.84 2.99 6.70
CA ALA A 18 4.37 3.80 5.58
C ALA A 18 5.42 3.83 4.45
N VAL A 19 6.70 4.05 4.77
CA VAL A 19 7.80 3.99 3.78
C VAL A 19 7.92 2.59 3.16
N ALA A 20 7.79 1.54 3.96
CA ALA A 20 7.81 0.17 3.46
C ALA A 20 6.60 -0.19 2.58
N GLY A 21 5.52 0.61 2.61
CA GLY A 21 4.25 0.31 1.96
C GLY A 21 3.54 -0.91 2.58
N MET A 22 3.78 -1.18 3.87
CA MET A 22 3.33 -2.37 4.59
C MET A 22 2.24 -2.08 5.63
N ASN A 23 1.64 -0.90 5.61
CA ASN A 23 0.55 -0.55 6.52
C ASN A 23 -0.84 -0.99 5.98
N ALA A 24 -1.87 -0.84 6.81
CA ALA A 24 -3.24 -1.29 6.50
C ALA A 24 -3.81 -0.67 5.21
N GLU A 25 -3.61 0.63 4.99
CA GLU A 25 -4.12 1.35 3.80
C GLU A 25 -3.51 0.78 2.51
N HIS A 26 -2.21 0.45 2.51
CA HIS A 26 -1.55 -0.17 1.36
C HIS A 26 -2.07 -1.59 1.09
N ILE A 27 -2.34 -2.37 2.15
CA ILE A 27 -2.91 -3.71 2.03
C ILE A 27 -4.32 -3.63 1.45
N GLU A 28 -5.17 -2.74 1.98
CA GLU A 28 -6.53 -2.52 1.48
C GLU A 28 -6.52 -2.12 0.00
N ALA A 29 -5.71 -1.13 -0.37
CA ALA A 29 -5.58 -0.69 -1.75
C ALA A 29 -5.11 -1.83 -2.67
N LYS A 30 -4.15 -2.66 -2.23
CA LYS A 30 -3.69 -3.82 -3.00
C LYS A 30 -4.80 -4.85 -3.17
N VAL A 31 -5.56 -5.16 -2.12
CA VAL A 31 -6.68 -6.12 -2.18
C VAL A 31 -7.77 -5.62 -3.13
N LEU A 32 -8.19 -4.35 -3.00
CA LEU A 32 -9.20 -3.75 -3.89
C LEU A 32 -8.73 -3.73 -5.36
N SER A 33 -7.44 -3.47 -5.59
CA SER A 33 -6.84 -3.57 -6.93
C SER A 33 -6.87 -5.00 -7.47
N LEU A 34 -6.51 -6.00 -6.65
CA LEU A 34 -6.54 -7.42 -7.05
C LEU A 34 -7.97 -7.92 -7.32
N MET A 35 -8.96 -7.43 -6.57
CA MET A 35 -10.37 -7.73 -6.78
C MET A 35 -10.98 -7.03 -8.02
N GLY A 36 -10.20 -6.17 -8.70
CA GLY A 36 -10.66 -5.43 -9.88
C GLY A 36 -11.65 -4.29 -9.58
N VAL A 37 -11.92 -4.01 -8.29
CA VAL A 37 -12.87 -2.96 -7.87
C VAL A 37 -12.38 -1.57 -8.27
N ALA A 38 -11.06 -1.33 -8.22
CA ALA A 38 -10.45 -0.09 -8.67
C ALA A 38 -10.76 0.23 -10.16
N GLN A 39 -10.91 -0.80 -11.01
CA GLN A 39 -11.26 -0.60 -12.43
C GLN A 39 -12.75 -0.29 -12.64
N VAL A 40 -13.63 -0.78 -11.75
CA VAL A 40 -15.07 -0.54 -11.83
C VAL A 40 -15.41 0.87 -11.35
N ALA A 41 -14.69 1.41 -10.36
CA ALA A 41 -14.86 2.79 -9.90
C ALA A 41 -14.49 3.80 -11.00
N GLY A 42 -13.38 3.60 -11.72
CA GLY A 42 -12.94 4.49 -12.81
C GLY A 42 -13.82 4.47 -14.07
N ARG A 43 -14.66 3.44 -14.26
CA ARG A 43 -15.67 3.40 -15.33
C ARG A 43 -16.99 4.07 -14.95
N ARG A 44 -17.17 4.46 -13.69
CA ARG A 44 -18.30 5.29 -13.23
C ARG A 44 -17.84 6.75 -13.23
N ALA A 45 -17.64 7.30 -14.42
CA ALA A 45 -17.45 8.72 -14.69
C ALA A 45 -18.16 9.04 -16.01
#